data_AF-A0A661T9Q8-F1
#
_entry.id   AF-A0A661T9Q8-F1
#
_cell.length_a   1.000
_cell.length_b   1.000
_cell.length_c   1.000
_cell.angle_alpha   90.00
_cell.angle_beta   90.00
_cell.angle_gamma   90.00
#
_symmetry.space_group_name_H-M   'P 1'
#
loop_
_entity.id
_entity.type
_entity.pdbx_description
1 polymer ?
#
loop_
_entity_poly.entity_id
_entity_poly.type
_entity_poly.pdbx_seq_one_letter_code
_entity_poly.pdbx_strand_id
1 'polypeptide(L)'
;MARRKRPKKKKISQPLSLTQEEQKAVSALLREMNEIDPARLASRIPDSRHAQAVVEQVRLDAPVIPFLIAVKERFADKNVQKAVKKALFKLKQRGLGIEEYVKPGEDTASALKAPRIHEPEVFVGPLLDMSGSRALLLIHYRTMKTPHVGAGMVSHREGIRNFLYGPFSRKKTRQMMTRLEEFAGPLVTTSFSHAAAVLEQAYQKHMENHPDAPPDYLELRPWLLREAPPLDHPAVYDIITRDSTADRDLTDSDMDKLFQHRLLKPWRIEFEGLRPYIEELRKIEDSPLI
;
A
#
# COMPACT_ATOMS: atom_id res chain seq x y z
N MET A 1 -27.94 -27.48 -8.85
CA MET A 1 -28.98 -27.00 -7.91
C MET A 1 -28.47 -25.77 -7.15
N ALA A 2 -29.04 -24.60 -7.42
CA ALA A 2 -28.56 -23.31 -6.90
C ALA A 2 -29.19 -22.97 -5.53
N ARG A 3 -28.37 -22.78 -4.50
CA ARG A 3 -28.80 -22.36 -3.15
C ARG A 3 -29.12 -20.86 -3.12
N ARG A 4 -30.41 -20.51 -2.97
CA ARG A 4 -30.92 -19.15 -2.76
C ARG A 4 -30.45 -18.57 -1.42
N LYS A 5 -29.80 -17.40 -1.42
CA LYS A 5 -29.44 -16.63 -0.22
C LYS A 5 -30.66 -15.89 0.33
N ARG A 6 -30.95 -16.06 1.63
CA ARG A 6 -32.02 -15.36 2.37
C ARG A 6 -31.66 -13.88 2.63
N PRO A 7 -32.58 -12.92 2.51
CA PRO A 7 -32.31 -11.51 2.77
C PRO A 7 -32.26 -11.20 4.28
N LYS A 8 -31.24 -10.46 4.71
CA LYS A 8 -31.09 -9.99 6.11
C LYS A 8 -32.04 -8.80 6.38
N LYS A 9 -32.89 -8.93 7.41
CA LYS A 9 -33.77 -7.87 7.94
C LYS A 9 -32.98 -6.65 8.41
N LYS A 10 -33.35 -5.45 7.95
CA LYS A 10 -32.87 -4.15 8.46
C LYS A 10 -33.49 -3.89 9.85
N LYS A 11 -32.67 -3.61 10.87
CA LYS A 11 -33.12 -3.09 12.18
C LYS A 11 -33.46 -1.59 12.02
N ILE A 12 -34.73 -1.26 12.20
CA ILE A 12 -35.25 0.11 12.27
C ILE A 12 -34.95 0.64 13.68
N SER A 13 -34.22 1.74 13.79
CA SER A 13 -34.00 2.44 15.06
C SER A 13 -35.32 3.10 15.51
N GLN A 14 -35.86 2.71 16.66
CA GLN A 14 -37.03 3.35 17.26
C GLN A 14 -36.69 4.79 17.69
N PRO A 15 -37.60 5.77 17.47
CA PRO A 15 -37.44 7.13 17.97
C PRO A 15 -37.55 7.16 19.51
N LEU A 16 -36.78 8.04 20.16
CA LEU A 16 -36.82 8.21 21.62
C LEU A 16 -38.18 8.76 22.06
N SER A 17 -38.87 8.04 22.95
CA SER A 17 -40.04 8.54 23.67
C SER A 17 -39.56 9.46 24.80
N LEU A 18 -39.87 10.75 24.70
CA LEU A 18 -39.60 11.77 25.72
C LEU A 18 -40.84 11.99 26.59
N THR A 19 -40.65 12.36 27.86
CA THR A 19 -41.74 12.76 28.75
C THR A 19 -42.28 14.15 28.39
N GLN A 20 -43.48 14.51 28.87
CA GLN A 20 -44.08 15.81 28.57
C GLN A 20 -43.26 17.00 29.12
N GLU A 21 -42.54 16.81 30.22
CA GLU A 21 -41.65 17.82 30.79
C GLU A 21 -40.38 18.00 29.94
N GLU A 22 -39.79 16.88 29.48
CA GLU A 22 -38.65 16.88 28.56
C GLU A 22 -39.01 17.57 27.23
N GLN A 23 -40.22 17.35 26.71
CA GLN A 23 -40.71 18.02 25.51
C GLN A 23 -40.91 19.54 25.69
N LYS A 24 -41.37 19.99 26.86
CA LYS A 24 -41.46 21.42 27.18
C LYS A 24 -40.09 22.07 27.26
N ALA A 25 -39.11 21.41 27.88
CA ALA A 25 -37.74 21.90 27.96
C ALA A 25 -37.08 22.00 26.57
N VAL A 26 -37.26 20.98 25.71
CA VAL A 26 -36.72 20.97 24.34
C VAL A 26 -37.38 22.06 23.48
N SER A 27 -38.70 22.23 23.56
CA SER A 27 -39.41 23.25 22.78
C SER A 27 -39.09 24.69 23.22
N ALA A 28 -38.81 24.92 24.50
CA ALA A 28 -38.31 26.21 24.99
C ALA A 28 -36.92 26.53 24.42
N LEU A 29 -35.99 25.57 24.47
CA LEU A 29 -34.64 25.72 23.92
C LEU A 29 -34.64 25.99 22.40
N LEU A 30 -35.55 25.35 21.66
CA LEU A 30 -35.69 25.55 20.22
C LEU A 30 -36.27 26.93 19.85
N ARG A 31 -37.04 27.57 20.73
CA ARG A 31 -37.56 28.93 20.51
C ARG A 31 -36.48 29.99 20.71
N GLU A 32 -35.63 29.82 21.70
CA GLU A 32 -34.56 30.76 22.06
C GLU A 32 -33.33 30.66 21.14
N MET A 33 -33.32 29.69 20.21
CA MET A 33 -32.18 29.39 19.35
C MET A 33 -31.79 30.50 18.38
N ASN A 34 -32.71 31.41 18.04
CA ASN A 34 -32.44 32.54 17.16
C ASN A 34 -31.96 33.80 17.92
N GLU A 35 -32.04 33.81 19.25
CA GLU A 35 -31.80 35.00 20.08
C GLU A 35 -30.56 34.87 20.97
N ILE A 36 -30.12 33.64 21.25
CA ILE A 36 -29.02 33.34 22.17
C ILE A 36 -27.81 32.81 21.40
N ASP A 37 -26.61 33.21 21.85
CA ASP A 37 -25.33 32.64 21.40
C ASP A 37 -25.39 31.09 21.40
N PRO A 38 -25.15 30.43 20.26
CA PRO A 38 -25.18 28.99 20.10
C PRO A 38 -24.38 28.19 21.13
N ALA A 39 -23.25 28.73 21.60
CA ALA A 39 -22.44 28.09 22.64
C ALA A 39 -23.12 28.10 24.02
N ARG A 40 -23.80 29.20 24.36
CA ARG A 40 -24.58 29.35 25.61
C ARG A 40 -25.85 28.52 25.58
N LEU A 41 -26.46 28.34 24.41
CA LEU A 41 -27.60 27.44 24.27
C LEU A 41 -27.17 25.98 24.45
N ALA A 42 -26.06 25.59 23.82
CA ALA A 42 -25.51 24.26 23.96
C ALA A 42 -25.13 23.94 25.41
N SER A 43 -24.71 24.92 26.23
CA SER A 43 -24.36 24.73 27.66
C SER A 43 -25.56 24.56 28.60
N ARG A 44 -26.78 24.92 28.17
CA ARG A 44 -28.03 24.75 28.96
C ARG A 44 -28.65 23.36 28.83
N ILE A 45 -28.16 22.53 27.92
CA ILE A 45 -28.64 21.16 27.76
C ILE A 45 -28.18 20.31 28.95
N PRO A 46 -29.07 19.65 29.71
CA PRO A 46 -28.69 18.99 30.96
C PRO A 46 -27.92 17.67 30.75
N ASP A 47 -28.29 16.87 29.74
CA ASP A 47 -27.68 15.56 29.51
C ASP A 47 -27.67 15.15 28.02
N SER A 48 -27.01 14.03 27.73
CA SER A 48 -26.88 13.46 26.38
C SER A 48 -28.23 13.06 25.75
N ARG A 49 -29.24 12.70 26.55
CA ARG A 49 -30.57 12.31 26.04
C ARG A 49 -31.32 13.53 25.53
N HIS A 50 -31.28 14.62 26.29
CA HIS A 50 -31.82 15.92 25.89
C HIS A 50 -31.05 16.48 24.69
N ALA A 51 -29.72 16.34 24.65
CA ALA A 51 -28.91 16.75 23.51
C ALA A 51 -29.34 16.04 22.21
N GLN A 52 -29.51 14.72 22.26
CA GLN A 52 -29.97 13.94 21.10
C GLN A 52 -31.38 14.39 20.67
N ALA A 53 -32.30 14.58 21.61
CA ALA A 53 -33.66 15.03 21.34
C ALA A 53 -33.72 16.41 20.66
N VAL A 54 -32.96 17.38 21.18
CA VAL A 54 -32.88 18.73 20.62
C VAL A 54 -32.35 18.66 19.19
N VAL A 55 -31.26 17.92 18.95
CA VAL A 55 -30.66 17.78 17.61
C VAL A 55 -31.58 17.08 16.61
N GLU A 56 -32.41 16.13 17.06
CA GLU A 56 -33.38 15.46 16.18
C GLU A 56 -34.59 16.33 15.83
N GLN A 57 -34.95 17.29 16.68
CA GLN A 57 -36.13 18.15 16.53
C GLN A 57 -35.81 19.55 15.99
N VAL A 58 -34.53 19.92 15.91
CA VAL A 58 -34.11 21.24 15.46
C VAL A 58 -34.50 21.51 14.00
N ARG A 59 -34.91 22.75 13.70
CA ARG A 59 -35.11 23.20 12.32
C ARG A 59 -33.75 23.24 11.62
N LEU A 60 -33.69 22.67 10.44
CA LEU A 60 -32.45 22.55 9.65
C LEU A 60 -32.35 23.72 8.67
N ASP A 61 -32.01 24.89 9.20
CA ASP A 61 -31.71 26.15 8.51
C ASP A 61 -30.27 26.61 8.81
N ALA A 62 -29.81 27.69 8.17
CA ALA A 62 -28.42 28.16 8.28
C ALA A 62 -27.96 28.52 9.72
N PRO A 63 -28.78 29.16 10.59
CA PRO A 63 -28.37 29.57 11.93
C PRO A 63 -28.05 28.39 12.88
N VAL A 64 -28.44 27.16 12.53
CA VAL A 64 -28.30 25.99 13.39
C VAL A 64 -26.89 25.37 13.38
N ILE A 65 -26.06 25.69 12.38
CA ILE A 65 -24.75 25.05 12.18
C ILE A 65 -23.81 25.28 13.38
N PRO A 66 -23.64 26.51 13.91
CA PRO A 66 -22.79 26.73 15.07
C PRO A 66 -23.31 26.02 16.33
N PHE A 67 -24.64 25.93 16.48
CA PHE A 67 -25.26 25.23 17.60
C PHE A 67 -24.98 23.73 17.57
N LEU A 68 -25.10 23.09 16.39
CA LEU A 68 -24.80 21.67 16.22
C LEU A 68 -23.34 21.34 16.55
N ILE A 69 -22.41 22.26 16.26
CA ILE A 69 -20.99 22.10 16.57
C ILE A 69 -20.73 22.26 18.06
N ALA A 70 -21.32 23.26 18.71
CA ALA A 70 -21.22 23.42 20.15
C ALA A 70 -21.77 22.19 20.91
N VAL A 71 -22.84 21.57 20.40
CA VAL A 71 -23.36 20.29 20.94
C VAL A 71 -22.38 19.14 20.69
N LYS A 72 -21.76 19.07 19.50
CA LYS A 72 -20.75 18.05 19.16
C LYS A 72 -19.53 18.14 20.08
N GLU A 73 -19.06 19.34 20.39
CA GLU A 73 -17.89 19.56 21.25
C GLU A 73 -18.21 19.25 22.72
N ARG A 74 -19.43 19.54 23.17
CA ARG A 74 -19.84 19.32 24.56
C ARG A 74 -20.13 17.86 24.89
N PHE A 75 -20.75 17.11 23.98
CA PHE A 75 -21.25 15.76 24.27
C PHE A 75 -20.49 14.69 23.47
N ALA A 76 -19.60 13.95 24.14
CA ALA A 76 -18.89 12.82 23.54
C ALA A 76 -19.75 11.54 23.34
N ASP A 77 -21.03 11.58 23.68
CA ASP A 77 -21.95 10.45 23.55
C ASP A 77 -22.16 10.03 22.09
N LYS A 78 -22.03 8.72 21.81
CA LYS A 78 -22.09 8.16 20.45
C LYS A 78 -23.43 8.40 19.75
N ASN A 79 -24.54 8.44 20.47
CA ASN A 79 -25.86 8.68 19.89
C ASN A 79 -26.05 10.16 19.56
N VAL A 80 -25.57 11.06 20.42
CA VAL A 80 -25.55 12.52 20.16
C VAL A 80 -24.67 12.84 18.96
N GLN A 81 -23.44 12.33 18.92
CA GLN A 81 -22.52 12.48 17.79
C GLN A 81 -23.13 12.02 16.46
N LYS A 82 -23.85 10.89 16.49
CA LYS A 82 -24.54 10.35 15.30
C LYS A 82 -25.73 11.23 14.88
N ALA A 83 -26.50 11.76 15.83
CA ALA A 83 -27.61 12.67 15.55
C ALA A 83 -27.09 13.98 14.93
N VAL A 84 -26.03 14.57 15.49
CA VAL A 84 -25.39 15.80 14.98
C VAL A 84 -24.85 15.57 13.56
N LYS A 85 -24.12 14.47 13.34
CA LYS A 85 -23.58 14.13 12.00
C LYS A 85 -24.70 13.98 10.97
N LYS A 86 -25.84 13.40 11.36
CA LYS A 86 -27.02 13.25 10.48
C LYS A 86 -27.67 14.60 10.17
N ALA A 87 -27.76 15.50 11.15
CA ALA A 87 -28.29 16.86 10.98
C ALA A 87 -27.40 17.70 10.04
N LEU A 88 -26.08 17.73 10.28
CA LEU A 88 -25.10 18.39 9.42
C LEU A 88 -25.13 17.83 7.98
N PHE A 89 -25.22 16.51 7.83
CA PHE A 89 -25.32 15.91 6.49
C PHE A 89 -26.58 16.36 5.73
N LYS A 90 -27.74 16.48 6.41
CA LYS A 90 -28.96 17.00 5.79
C LYS A 90 -28.85 18.48 5.39
N LEU A 91 -28.16 19.29 6.20
CA LEU A 91 -27.87 20.70 5.87
C LEU A 91 -26.97 20.82 4.63
N LYS A 92 -25.94 19.97 4.53
CA LYS A 92 -25.06 19.89 3.36
C LYS A 92 -25.82 19.50 2.09
N GLN A 93 -26.72 18.52 2.19
CA GLN A 93 -27.59 18.13 1.07
C GLN A 93 -28.55 19.23 0.62
N ARG A 94 -28.87 20.20 1.49
CA ARG A 94 -29.68 21.38 1.17
C ARG A 94 -28.86 22.55 0.59
N GLY A 95 -27.57 22.35 0.36
CA GLY A 95 -26.69 23.37 -0.23
C GLY A 95 -26.21 24.44 0.76
N LEU A 96 -26.40 24.25 2.07
CA LEU A 96 -25.87 25.17 3.08
C LEU A 96 -24.40 24.82 3.33
N GLY A 97 -23.50 25.80 3.17
CA GLY A 97 -22.06 25.66 3.34
C GLY A 97 -21.70 25.39 4.81
N ILE A 98 -21.21 24.18 5.09
CA ILE A 98 -20.75 23.76 6.44
C ILE A 98 -19.22 23.88 6.54
N GLU A 99 -18.57 24.29 5.45
CA GLU A 99 -17.12 24.27 5.25
C GLU A 99 -16.39 25.26 6.15
N GLU A 100 -17.00 26.39 6.49
CA GLU A 100 -16.43 27.38 7.42
C GLU A 100 -16.34 26.88 8.86
N TYR A 101 -17.13 25.86 9.22
CA TYR A 101 -17.31 25.46 10.61
C TYR A 101 -16.71 24.08 10.94
N VAL A 102 -16.26 23.32 9.94
CA VAL A 102 -15.61 22.03 10.15
C VAL A 102 -14.10 22.20 10.05
N LYS A 103 -13.39 21.89 11.14
CA LYS A 103 -11.92 21.92 11.17
C LYS A 103 -11.35 21.10 10.00
N PRO A 104 -10.39 21.64 9.24
CA PRO A 104 -9.74 20.91 8.16
C PRO A 104 -9.10 19.63 8.73
N GLY A 105 -9.65 18.47 8.35
CA GLY A 105 -9.21 17.16 8.83
C GLY A 105 -10.33 16.27 9.40
N GLU A 106 -11.49 16.81 9.80
CA GLU A 106 -12.57 15.99 10.38
C GLU A 106 -13.65 15.53 9.40
N ASP A 107 -13.73 16.11 8.20
CA ASP A 107 -14.66 15.69 7.14
C ASP A 107 -13.93 15.20 5.89
N THR A 108 -13.64 13.90 5.82
CA THR A 108 -13.49 13.23 4.51
C THR A 108 -14.14 11.84 4.48
N ALA A 109 -15.42 11.78 4.84
CA ALA A 109 -16.33 10.81 4.21
C ALA A 109 -16.85 11.38 2.88
N SER A 110 -15.94 11.80 2.00
CA SER A 110 -16.27 12.09 0.61
C SER A 110 -16.56 10.78 -0.10
N ALA A 111 -17.73 10.68 -0.75
CA ALA A 111 -18.09 9.58 -1.64
C ALA A 111 -17.27 9.58 -2.95
N LEU A 112 -16.34 10.54 -3.09
CA LEU A 112 -15.31 10.57 -4.10
C LEU A 112 -13.96 10.75 -3.38
N LYS A 113 -13.48 9.69 -2.73
CA LYS A 113 -12.04 9.59 -2.50
C LYS A 113 -11.43 9.41 -3.90
N ALA A 114 -10.56 10.34 -4.32
CA ALA A 114 -9.59 10.03 -5.35
C ALA A 114 -9.03 8.63 -5.04
N PRO A 115 -8.90 7.74 -6.05
CA PRO A 115 -8.34 6.42 -5.81
C PRO A 115 -7.04 6.62 -5.04
N ARG A 116 -6.92 6.00 -3.86
CA ARG A 116 -5.61 5.90 -3.22
C ARG A 116 -4.80 5.10 -4.21
N ILE A 117 -3.96 5.77 -4.99
CA ILE A 117 -2.99 5.13 -5.86
C ILE A 117 -2.10 4.37 -4.89
N HIS A 118 -2.33 3.06 -4.78
CA HIS A 118 -1.43 2.22 -4.04
C HIS A 118 -0.17 2.14 -4.89
N GLU A 119 0.92 2.71 -4.38
CA GLU A 119 2.24 2.53 -4.97
C GLU A 119 2.51 1.03 -5.16
N PRO A 120 3.10 0.63 -6.29
CA PRO A 120 3.46 -0.76 -6.49
C PRO A 120 4.42 -1.25 -5.40
N GLU A 121 4.10 -2.39 -4.77
CA GLU A 121 5.01 -3.06 -3.85
C GLU A 121 5.87 -4.03 -4.66
N VAL A 122 7.19 -3.94 -4.55
CA VAL A 122 8.10 -4.75 -5.36
C VAL A 122 9.22 -5.34 -4.54
N PHE A 123 9.51 -6.60 -4.82
CA PHE A 123 10.48 -7.40 -4.10
C PHE A 123 11.37 -8.18 -5.06
N VAL A 124 12.64 -8.32 -4.69
CA VAL A 124 13.65 -9.06 -5.45
C VAL A 124 14.38 -10.01 -4.51
N GLY A 125 14.66 -11.22 -4.99
CA GLY A 125 15.46 -12.21 -4.28
C GLY A 125 16.96 -12.06 -4.54
N PRO A 126 17.79 -12.75 -3.76
CA PRO A 126 19.22 -12.83 -4.03
C PRO A 126 19.51 -13.56 -5.34
N LEU A 127 20.77 -13.49 -5.76
CA LEU A 127 21.26 -14.29 -6.87
C LEU A 127 21.45 -15.74 -6.42
N LEU A 128 20.90 -16.68 -7.18
CA LEU A 128 20.88 -18.10 -6.87
C LEU A 128 22.04 -18.87 -7.51
N ASP A 129 22.64 -18.31 -8.56
CA ASP A 129 23.66 -18.97 -9.36
C ASP A 129 24.51 -17.96 -10.15
N MET A 130 25.56 -18.46 -10.80
CA MET A 130 26.41 -17.73 -11.73
C MET A 130 25.69 -17.28 -13.01
N SER A 131 24.48 -17.77 -13.29
CA SER A 131 23.68 -17.28 -14.42
C SER A 131 23.01 -15.94 -14.12
N GLY A 132 23.01 -15.54 -12.84
CA GLY A 132 22.30 -14.37 -12.38
C GLY A 132 20.81 -14.63 -12.14
N SER A 133 20.41 -15.89 -11.87
CA SER A 133 19.01 -16.23 -11.56
C SER A 133 18.58 -15.56 -10.25
N ARG A 134 17.40 -14.95 -10.23
CA ARG A 134 16.76 -14.40 -9.02
C ARG A 134 15.25 -14.39 -9.14
N ALA A 135 14.58 -14.44 -8.00
CA ALA A 135 13.14 -14.25 -7.91
C ALA A 135 12.77 -12.77 -7.98
N LEU A 136 11.60 -12.48 -8.56
CA LEU A 136 11.00 -11.15 -8.56
C LEU A 136 9.50 -11.27 -8.28
N LEU A 137 8.99 -10.36 -7.44
CA LEU A 137 7.58 -10.24 -7.10
C LEU A 137 7.16 -8.77 -7.19
N LEU A 138 6.15 -8.48 -7.99
CA LEU A 138 5.59 -7.15 -8.19
C LEU A 138 4.09 -7.20 -7.89
N ILE A 139 3.61 -6.30 -7.06
CA ILE A 139 2.20 -6.19 -6.66
C ILE A 139 1.72 -4.79 -6.96
N HIS A 140 0.68 -4.65 -7.79
CA HIS A 140 0.07 -3.35 -8.08
C HIS A 140 -1.45 -3.42 -8.14
N TYR A 141 -2.11 -2.26 -8.09
CA TYR A 141 -3.56 -2.17 -8.05
C TYR A 141 -4.08 -1.37 -9.26
N ARG A 142 -4.47 -2.06 -10.34
CA ARG A 142 -5.24 -1.44 -11.44
C ARG A 142 -6.63 -0.97 -11.01
N THR A 143 -7.22 -1.65 -10.00
CA THR A 143 -8.52 -1.31 -9.41
C THR A 143 -8.48 -1.49 -7.90
N MET A 144 -9.36 -0.80 -7.16
CA MET A 144 -9.40 -0.77 -5.69
C MET A 144 -9.65 -2.13 -5.00
N LYS A 145 -9.92 -3.23 -5.73
CA LYS A 145 -10.43 -4.49 -5.13
C LYS A 145 -9.47 -5.67 -5.18
N THR A 146 -8.71 -5.85 -6.26
CA THR A 146 -7.87 -7.03 -6.45
C THR A 146 -6.48 -6.63 -6.94
N PRO A 147 -5.41 -6.99 -6.20
CA PRO A 147 -4.07 -6.74 -6.68
C PRO A 147 -3.79 -7.58 -7.93
N HIS A 148 -3.08 -6.98 -8.88
CA HIS A 148 -2.40 -7.70 -9.92
C HIS A 148 -1.00 -8.03 -9.41
N VAL A 149 -0.57 -9.27 -9.62
CA VAL A 149 0.72 -9.75 -9.17
C VAL A 149 1.48 -10.27 -10.38
N GLY A 150 2.69 -9.76 -10.57
CA GLY A 150 3.71 -10.36 -11.42
C GLY A 150 4.69 -11.12 -10.55
N ALA A 151 4.95 -12.39 -10.85
CA ALA A 151 5.88 -13.21 -10.06
C ALA A 151 6.66 -14.15 -10.96
N GLY A 152 7.96 -14.32 -10.72
CA GLY A 152 8.75 -15.22 -11.55
C GLY A 152 10.23 -15.25 -11.23
N MET A 153 10.95 -16.09 -11.98
CA MET A 153 12.40 -16.17 -11.99
C MET A 153 12.94 -15.52 -13.25
N VAL A 154 13.93 -14.67 -13.07
CA VAL A 154 14.67 -14.02 -14.16
C VAL A 154 16.16 -14.30 -13.99
N SER A 155 16.88 -14.41 -15.11
CA SER A 155 18.32 -14.64 -15.17
C SER A 155 18.95 -13.59 -16.08
N HIS A 156 20.16 -13.16 -15.73
CA HIS A 156 20.92 -12.25 -16.57
C HIS A 156 21.44 -12.93 -17.85
N ARG A 157 21.71 -14.24 -17.79
CA ARG A 157 22.21 -15.00 -18.96
C ARG A 157 21.09 -15.64 -19.78
N GLU A 158 20.06 -16.17 -19.12
CA GLU A 158 18.98 -16.91 -19.79
C GLU A 158 17.77 -16.03 -20.12
N GLY A 159 17.58 -14.92 -19.42
CA GLY A 159 16.39 -14.08 -19.52
C GLY A 159 15.27 -14.52 -18.58
N ILE A 160 14.01 -14.33 -18.99
CA ILE A 160 12.82 -14.75 -18.22
C ILE A 160 12.70 -16.28 -18.26
N ARG A 161 12.77 -16.95 -17.10
CA ARG A 161 12.68 -18.42 -17.02
C ARG A 161 11.24 -18.88 -16.81
N ASN A 162 10.56 -18.26 -15.86
CA ASN A 162 9.12 -18.39 -15.66
C ASN A 162 8.59 -17.05 -15.16
N PHE A 163 7.41 -16.68 -15.65
CA PHE A 163 6.74 -15.47 -15.20
C PHE A 163 5.25 -15.70 -15.27
N LEU A 164 4.56 -15.30 -14.22
CA LEU A 164 3.11 -15.29 -14.18
C LEU A 164 2.63 -13.89 -13.85
N TYR A 165 1.51 -13.52 -14.46
CA TYR A 165 0.89 -12.22 -14.23
C TYR A 165 -0.63 -12.32 -14.22
N GLY A 166 -1.26 -11.57 -13.33
CA GLY A 166 -2.71 -11.47 -13.32
C GLY A 166 -3.29 -11.08 -11.96
N PRO A 167 -4.64 -11.05 -11.83
CA PRO A 167 -5.31 -10.71 -10.59
C PRO A 167 -5.25 -11.88 -9.60
N PHE A 168 -4.69 -11.65 -8.41
CA PHE A 168 -4.64 -12.65 -7.35
C PHE A 168 -5.28 -12.15 -6.06
N SER A 169 -5.88 -13.07 -5.29
CA SER A 169 -6.35 -12.73 -3.95
C SER A 169 -5.16 -12.46 -3.03
N ARG A 170 -5.34 -11.60 -2.02
CA ARG A 170 -4.30 -11.33 -1.00
C ARG A 170 -3.74 -12.60 -0.36
N LYS A 171 -4.59 -13.62 -0.14
CA LYS A 171 -4.16 -14.93 0.40
C LYS A 171 -3.20 -15.63 -0.58
N LYS A 172 -3.54 -15.64 -1.87
CA LYS A 172 -2.72 -16.27 -2.90
C LYS A 172 -1.41 -15.52 -3.12
N THR A 173 -1.44 -14.18 -3.12
CA THR A 173 -0.23 -13.34 -3.17
C THR A 173 0.74 -13.67 -2.05
N ARG A 174 0.26 -13.73 -0.80
CA ARG A 174 1.09 -14.12 0.35
C ARG A 174 1.68 -15.53 0.20
N GLN A 175 0.89 -16.49 -0.26
CA GLN A 175 1.39 -17.85 -0.53
C GLN A 175 2.46 -17.87 -1.61
N MET A 176 2.35 -17.02 -2.64
CA MET A 176 3.37 -16.92 -3.69
C MET A 176 4.66 -16.31 -3.15
N MET A 177 4.55 -15.25 -2.34
CA MET A 177 5.70 -14.65 -1.66
C MET A 177 6.44 -15.68 -0.80
N THR A 178 5.73 -16.40 0.07
CA THR A 178 6.33 -17.45 0.92
C THR A 178 7.01 -18.54 0.09
N ARG A 179 6.37 -19.02 -0.99
CA ARG A 179 6.99 -20.05 -1.86
C ARG A 179 8.24 -19.54 -2.58
N LEU A 180 8.23 -18.28 -3.01
CA LEU A 180 9.42 -17.67 -3.61
C LEU A 180 10.53 -17.54 -2.57
N GLU A 181 10.21 -17.17 -1.33
CA GLU A 181 11.20 -17.08 -0.25
C GLU A 181 11.79 -18.45 0.11
N GLU A 182 10.96 -19.49 0.15
CA GLU A 182 11.39 -20.88 0.40
C GLU A 182 12.33 -21.39 -0.71
N PHE A 183 12.02 -21.07 -1.97
CA PHE A 183 12.77 -21.58 -3.12
C PHE A 183 13.99 -20.74 -3.48
N ALA A 184 13.86 -19.41 -3.44
CA ALA A 184 14.86 -18.45 -3.94
C ALA A 184 15.49 -17.61 -2.81
N GLY A 185 15.24 -17.94 -1.55
CA GLY A 185 15.77 -17.18 -0.42
C GLY A 185 15.03 -15.85 -0.18
N PRO A 186 15.50 -15.05 0.81
CA PRO A 186 14.73 -13.92 1.33
C PRO A 186 14.49 -12.85 0.26
N LEU A 187 13.23 -12.47 0.09
CA LEU A 187 12.85 -11.37 -0.78
C LEU A 187 13.04 -10.03 -0.04
N VAL A 188 13.67 -9.06 -0.70
CA VAL A 188 13.87 -7.71 -0.17
C VAL A 188 13.09 -6.69 -1.00
N THR A 189 12.53 -5.69 -0.34
CA THR A 189 11.84 -4.59 -1.03
C THR A 189 12.84 -3.79 -1.85
N THR A 190 12.42 -3.37 -3.04
CA THR A 190 13.23 -2.55 -3.94
C THR A 190 12.37 -1.45 -4.59
N SER A 191 13.01 -0.46 -5.21
CA SER A 191 12.32 0.54 -6.02
C SER A 191 11.63 -0.10 -7.23
N PHE A 192 10.50 0.51 -7.64
CA PHE A 192 9.76 0.07 -8.81
C PHE A 192 10.59 0.17 -10.10
N SER A 193 11.39 1.23 -10.25
CA SER A 193 12.33 1.40 -11.36
C SER A 193 13.39 0.31 -11.41
N HIS A 194 13.92 -0.11 -10.27
CA HIS A 194 14.87 -1.22 -10.23
C HIS A 194 14.26 -2.49 -10.79
N ALA A 195 13.10 -2.89 -10.27
CA ALA A 195 12.43 -4.09 -10.74
C ALA A 195 12.01 -4.02 -12.20
N ALA A 196 11.57 -2.85 -12.68
CA ALA A 196 11.26 -2.64 -14.09
C ALA A 196 12.49 -2.85 -14.98
N ALA A 197 13.64 -2.28 -14.60
CA ALA A 197 14.89 -2.47 -15.33
C ALA A 197 15.34 -3.94 -15.32
N VAL A 198 15.24 -4.63 -14.18
CA VAL A 198 15.56 -6.05 -14.07
C VAL A 198 14.70 -6.90 -15.01
N LEU A 199 13.38 -6.67 -15.02
CA LEU A 199 12.46 -7.40 -15.88
C LEU A 199 12.70 -7.10 -17.37
N GLU A 200 12.92 -5.84 -17.72
CA GLU A 200 13.16 -5.46 -19.12
C GLU A 200 14.49 -6.03 -19.63
N GLN A 201 15.57 -5.97 -18.84
CA GLN A 201 16.84 -6.61 -19.20
C GLN A 201 16.68 -8.12 -19.40
N ALA A 202 15.95 -8.79 -18.50
CA ALA A 202 15.67 -10.22 -18.63
C ALA A 202 14.82 -10.52 -19.87
N TYR A 203 13.89 -9.64 -20.24
CA TYR A 203 13.09 -9.78 -21.46
C TYR A 203 13.94 -9.62 -22.72
N GLN A 204 14.80 -8.59 -22.79
CA GLN A 204 15.72 -8.41 -23.92
C GLN A 204 16.60 -9.64 -24.09
N LYS A 205 17.17 -10.15 -22.98
CA LYS A 205 17.97 -11.38 -23.00
C LYS A 205 17.16 -12.60 -23.43
N HIS A 206 15.91 -12.70 -22.99
CA HIS A 206 15.02 -13.78 -23.40
C HIS A 206 14.78 -13.75 -24.92
N MET A 207 14.60 -12.57 -25.52
CA MET A 207 14.39 -12.41 -26.96
C MET A 207 15.62 -12.71 -27.81
N GLU A 208 16.81 -12.57 -27.26
CA GLU A 208 18.03 -13.05 -27.92
C GLU A 208 18.11 -14.59 -27.95
N ASN A 209 17.61 -15.25 -26.90
CA ASN A 209 17.77 -16.69 -26.70
C ASN A 209 16.57 -17.52 -27.17
N HIS A 210 15.39 -16.91 -27.30
CA HIS A 210 14.12 -17.59 -27.54
C HIS A 210 13.29 -16.85 -28.60
N PRO A 211 12.57 -17.59 -29.47
CA PRO A 211 11.74 -16.98 -30.51
C PRO A 211 10.44 -16.37 -29.97
N ASP A 212 9.91 -16.89 -28.86
CA ASP A 212 8.59 -16.55 -28.34
C ASP A 212 8.67 -15.67 -27.09
N ALA A 213 7.83 -14.64 -27.04
CA ALA A 213 7.79 -13.72 -25.90
C ALA A 213 6.92 -14.27 -24.76
N PRO A 214 7.33 -14.14 -23.49
CA PRO A 214 6.52 -14.62 -22.35
C PRO A 214 5.20 -13.83 -22.26
N PRO A 215 4.04 -14.48 -22.46
CA PRO A 215 2.75 -13.78 -22.64
C PRO A 215 2.35 -12.98 -21.41
N ASP A 216 2.53 -13.55 -20.22
CA ASP A 216 2.23 -12.91 -18.94
C ASP A 216 3.10 -11.67 -18.70
N TYR A 217 4.36 -11.68 -19.16
CA TYR A 217 5.20 -10.50 -19.11
C TYR A 217 4.74 -9.44 -20.13
N LEU A 218 4.37 -9.86 -21.35
CA LEU A 218 3.84 -8.94 -22.36
C LEU A 218 2.57 -8.22 -21.90
N GLU A 219 1.71 -8.85 -21.09
CA GLU A 219 0.52 -8.20 -20.52
C GLU A 219 0.89 -7.13 -19.47
N LEU A 220 1.96 -7.36 -18.70
CA LEU A 220 2.47 -6.42 -17.71
C LEU A 220 3.26 -5.26 -18.33
N ARG A 221 4.07 -5.55 -19.36
CA ARG A 221 5.12 -4.68 -19.90
C ARG A 221 4.65 -3.26 -20.27
N PRO A 222 3.52 -3.03 -20.96
CA PRO A 222 3.08 -1.67 -21.30
C PRO A 222 2.80 -0.80 -20.09
N TRP A 223 2.25 -1.38 -19.02
CA TRP A 223 2.03 -0.67 -17.77
C TRP A 223 3.36 -0.43 -17.05
N LEU A 224 4.24 -1.45 -17.01
CA LEU A 224 5.55 -1.37 -16.39
C LEU A 224 6.39 -0.22 -16.97
N LEU A 225 6.52 -0.17 -18.30
CA LEU A 225 7.34 0.84 -18.99
C LEU A 225 6.75 2.25 -18.96
N ARG A 226 5.44 2.38 -18.79
CA ARG A 226 4.79 3.69 -18.69
C ARG A 226 4.95 4.30 -17.31
N GLU A 227 4.80 3.49 -16.27
CA GLU A 227 4.76 3.98 -14.89
C GLU A 227 6.15 4.00 -14.24
N ALA A 228 7.10 3.17 -14.69
CA ALA A 228 8.44 3.12 -14.12
C ALA A 228 9.37 4.14 -14.80
N PRO A 229 9.89 5.15 -14.07
CA PRO A 229 10.90 6.02 -14.62
C PRO A 229 12.20 5.22 -14.87
N PRO A 230 12.94 5.53 -15.95
CA PRO A 230 14.19 4.85 -16.25
C PRO A 230 15.21 5.08 -15.13
N LEU A 231 16.05 4.07 -14.87
CA LEU A 231 17.20 4.24 -14.00
C LEU A 231 18.27 5.05 -14.73
N ASP A 232 18.72 6.13 -14.10
CA ASP A 232 19.89 6.92 -14.53
C ASP A 232 21.20 6.30 -14.03
N HIS A 233 21.15 5.49 -12.98
CA HIS A 233 22.30 4.77 -12.43
C HIS A 233 21.90 3.44 -11.74
N PRO A 234 22.86 2.53 -11.46
CA PRO A 234 22.57 1.29 -10.74
C PRO A 234 22.05 1.52 -9.31
N ALA A 235 20.94 0.86 -8.97
CA ALA A 235 20.21 1.04 -7.69
C ALA A 235 21.03 0.81 -6.40
N VAL A 236 22.21 0.16 -6.48
CA VAL A 236 23.10 0.03 -5.33
C VAL A 236 23.66 1.38 -4.87
N TYR A 237 23.82 2.33 -5.79
CA TYR A 237 24.39 3.65 -5.47
C TYR A 237 23.41 4.61 -4.81
N ASP A 238 22.11 4.27 -4.77
CA ASP A 238 21.12 4.96 -3.92
C ASP A 238 21.43 4.77 -2.42
N ILE A 239 22.16 3.70 -2.07
CA ILE A 239 22.45 3.30 -0.69
C ILE A 239 23.93 3.49 -0.36
N ILE A 240 24.81 3.17 -1.31
CA ILE A 240 26.27 3.19 -1.12
C ILE A 240 26.88 4.21 -2.08
N THR A 241 27.51 5.24 -1.56
CA THR A 241 28.24 6.19 -2.42
C THR A 241 29.48 5.50 -2.98
N ARG A 242 29.80 5.71 -4.26
CA ARG A 242 30.94 5.05 -4.92
C ARG A 242 32.27 5.27 -4.18
N ASP A 243 32.42 6.41 -3.52
CA ASP A 243 33.65 6.80 -2.83
C ASP A 243 33.70 6.32 -1.36
N SER A 244 32.61 5.75 -0.81
CA SER A 244 32.56 5.38 0.60
C SER A 244 33.46 4.20 0.98
N THR A 245 34.04 3.50 0.00
CA THR A 245 34.90 2.33 0.21
C THR A 245 36.34 2.54 -0.27
N ALA A 246 36.70 3.72 -0.75
CA ALA A 246 38.01 3.96 -1.38
C ALA A 246 39.19 4.01 -0.39
N ASP A 247 38.93 4.28 0.89
CA ASP A 247 39.99 4.59 1.88
C ASP A 247 40.45 3.41 2.75
N ARG A 248 39.96 2.18 2.49
CA ARG A 248 40.35 1.00 3.29
C ARG A 248 40.77 -0.16 2.42
N ASP A 249 42.02 -0.58 2.59
CA ASP A 249 42.52 -1.84 2.02
C ASP A 249 41.74 -3.03 2.59
N LEU A 250 41.34 -3.94 1.70
CA LEU A 250 40.67 -5.18 2.09
C LEU A 250 41.68 -6.11 2.77
N THR A 251 41.38 -6.51 4.02
CA THR A 251 42.19 -7.50 4.73
C THR A 251 41.70 -8.92 4.44
N ASP A 252 42.56 -9.93 4.67
CA ASP A 252 42.17 -11.35 4.57
C ASP A 252 40.95 -11.67 5.46
N SER A 253 40.86 -11.04 6.64
CA SER A 253 39.70 -11.18 7.53
C SER A 253 38.42 -10.60 6.92
N ASP A 254 38.51 -9.50 6.16
CA ASP A 254 37.36 -8.93 5.47
C ASP A 254 36.89 -9.87 4.34
N MET A 255 37.84 -10.46 3.59
CA MET A 255 37.52 -11.46 2.56
C MET A 255 36.86 -12.70 3.16
N ASP A 256 37.41 -13.23 4.25
CA ASP A 256 36.83 -14.40 4.93
C ASP A 256 35.39 -14.13 5.38
N LYS A 257 35.13 -12.98 6.00
CA LYS A 257 33.78 -12.58 6.40
C LYS A 257 32.84 -12.48 5.20
N LEU A 258 33.33 -11.89 4.09
CA LEU A 258 32.55 -11.73 2.86
C LEU A 258 32.20 -13.10 2.25
N PHE A 259 33.16 -14.00 2.12
CA PHE A 259 32.93 -15.35 1.57
C PHE A 259 32.12 -16.26 2.48
N GLN A 260 32.10 -16.00 3.79
CA GLN A 260 31.22 -16.70 4.74
C GLN A 260 29.79 -16.16 4.72
N HIS A 261 29.57 -14.98 4.15
CA HIS A 261 28.24 -14.38 4.07
C HIS A 261 27.29 -15.24 3.25
N ARG A 262 26.08 -15.47 3.77
CA ARG A 262 25.09 -16.38 3.16
C ARG A 262 24.74 -16.04 1.71
N LEU A 263 24.75 -14.75 1.35
CA LEU A 263 24.40 -14.29 0.00
C LEU A 263 25.54 -14.49 -1.02
N LEU A 264 26.77 -14.73 -0.55
CA LEU A 264 27.90 -15.07 -1.42
C LEU A 264 28.13 -16.57 -1.53
N LYS A 265 27.35 -17.40 -0.83
CA LYS A 265 27.46 -18.86 -1.00
C LYS A 265 27.25 -19.29 -2.46
N PRO A 266 26.23 -18.80 -3.20
CA PRO A 266 26.06 -19.13 -4.61
C PRO A 266 27.17 -18.59 -5.50
N TRP A 267 27.99 -17.66 -4.98
CA TRP A 267 29.10 -17.05 -5.69
C TRP A 267 30.40 -17.87 -5.65
N ARG A 268 30.43 -18.94 -4.86
CA ARG A 268 31.59 -19.81 -4.75
C ARG A 268 31.66 -20.71 -5.97
N ILE A 269 32.78 -20.62 -6.69
CA ILE A 269 33.08 -21.53 -7.78
C ILE A 269 33.62 -22.82 -7.15
N GLU A 270 33.03 -23.96 -7.51
CA GLU A 270 33.52 -25.26 -7.06
C GLU A 270 34.92 -25.53 -7.65
N PHE A 271 35.75 -26.22 -6.87
CA PHE A 271 37.15 -26.46 -7.25
C PHE A 271 37.26 -27.20 -8.59
N GLU A 272 36.36 -28.15 -8.84
CA GLU A 272 36.24 -28.88 -10.10
C GLU A 272 36.06 -27.94 -11.30
N GLY A 273 35.29 -26.85 -11.13
CA GLY A 273 35.10 -25.83 -12.15
C GLY A 273 36.32 -24.94 -12.35
N LEU A 274 37.17 -24.79 -11.33
CA LEU A 274 38.42 -24.02 -11.39
C LEU A 274 39.60 -24.83 -11.92
N ARG A 275 39.56 -26.16 -11.78
CA ARG A 275 40.69 -27.06 -12.10
C ARG A 275 41.30 -26.82 -13.49
N PRO A 276 40.52 -26.70 -14.58
CA PRO A 276 41.09 -26.47 -15.91
C PRO A 276 41.92 -25.19 -16.00
N TYR A 277 41.45 -24.12 -15.34
CA TYR A 277 42.13 -22.83 -15.33
C TYR A 277 43.38 -22.83 -14.45
N ILE A 278 43.36 -23.55 -13.32
CA ILE A 278 44.53 -23.74 -12.47
C ILE A 278 45.62 -24.52 -13.22
N GLU A 279 45.23 -25.56 -13.96
CA GLU A 279 46.16 -26.33 -14.79
C GLU A 279 46.75 -25.49 -15.93
N GLU A 280 45.96 -24.59 -16.53
CA GLU A 280 46.43 -23.67 -17.56
C GLU A 280 47.39 -22.61 -17.00
N LEU A 281 47.07 -22.01 -15.85
CA LEU A 281 47.96 -21.07 -15.17
C LEU A 281 49.32 -21.68 -14.86
N ARG A 282 49.35 -22.93 -14.35
CA ARG A 282 50.60 -23.65 -14.11
C ARG A 282 51.40 -23.87 -15.40
N LYS A 283 50.75 -24.21 -16.52
CA LYS A 283 51.43 -24.35 -17.81
C LYS A 283 52.03 -23.03 -18.30
N ILE A 284 51.40 -21.90 -17.98
CA ILE A 284 51.91 -20.57 -18.32
C ILE A 284 53.11 -20.21 -17.43
N GLU A 285 53.04 -20.46 -16.12
CA GLU A 285 54.17 -20.24 -15.19
C GLU A 285 55.36 -21.14 -15.52
N ASP A 286 55.12 -22.38 -15.93
CA ASP A 286 56.13 -23.35 -16.36
C ASP A 286 56.58 -23.17 -17.82
N SER A 287 56.00 -22.19 -18.55
CA SER A 287 56.33 -21.93 -19.95
C SER A 287 57.67 -21.19 -20.04
N PRO A 288 58.65 -21.69 -20.81
CA PRO A 288 59.94 -21.05 -20.99
C PRO A 288 59.90 -19.75 -21.85
N LEU A 289 58.71 -19.26 -22.18
CA LEU A 289 58.47 -18.05 -22.97
C LEU A 289 58.14 -16.81 -22.10
N ILE A 290 58.14 -16.96 -20.77
CA ILE A 290 58.13 -15.87 -19.79
C ILE A 290 59.48 -15.83 -19.08
#